data_AF-A0A2G6E1F1-F1
#
_entry.id   AF-A0A2G6E1F1-F1
#
_cell.length_a   1.000
_cell.length_b   1.000
_cell.length_c   1.000
_cell.angle_alpha   90.00
_cell.angle_beta   90.00
_cell.angle_gamma   90.00
#
_symmetry.space_group_name_H-M   'P 1'
#
loop_
_entity.id
_entity.type
_entity.pdbx_description
1 polymer ?
#
loop_
_entity_poly.entity_id
_entity_poly.type
_entity_poly.pdbx_seq_one_letter_code
_entity_poly.pdbx_strand_id
1 'polypeptide(L)'
;MPQLSKGGKYIFAWSIIQDNGSLTFPPKVVHEYKLKEDNFIYIFSGSKQTGGFCVTTNRLLSDSKLQNILTDNPELKDRTLKEGELIPYKGKKYAWIQLKDHSVYLSETLMTDLKIGTGDKLLSIRSSNIAFTMGLKGVLIDKAISYRGKIETY
;
A
#
# COMPACT_ATOMS: atom_id res chain seq x y z
N MET A 1 -18.34 -0.25 -2.43
CA MET A 1 -17.04 -0.29 -3.14
C MET A 1 -17.34 -0.43 -4.61
N PRO A 2 -17.16 0.62 -5.41
CA PRO A 2 -17.41 0.55 -6.85
C PRO A 2 -16.40 -0.38 -7.55
N GLN A 3 -16.85 -0.99 -8.64
CA GLN A 3 -15.98 -1.53 -9.68
C GLN A 3 -16.07 -0.58 -10.87
N LEU A 4 -14.93 -0.07 -11.33
CA LEU A 4 -14.88 0.93 -12.41
C LEU A 4 -15.03 0.32 -13.82
N SER A 5 -15.12 -1.00 -13.89
CA SER A 5 -15.46 -1.77 -15.07
C SER A 5 -16.20 -3.03 -14.63
N LYS A 6 -17.07 -3.57 -15.48
CA LYS A 6 -17.77 -4.84 -15.21
C LYS A 6 -16.74 -5.95 -14.95
N GLY A 7 -16.80 -6.57 -13.78
CA GLY A 7 -15.83 -7.60 -13.35
C GLY A 7 -14.43 -7.07 -13.01
N GLY A 8 -14.24 -5.75 -12.91
CA GLY A 8 -12.96 -5.14 -12.57
C GLY A 8 -12.58 -5.25 -11.09
N LYS A 9 -11.41 -4.69 -10.74
CA LYS A 9 -10.99 -4.59 -9.34
C LYS A 9 -11.94 -3.68 -8.55
N TYR A 10 -12.13 -4.03 -7.27
CA TYR A 10 -12.86 -3.17 -6.36
C TYR A 10 -11.99 -2.02 -5.86
N ILE A 11 -12.59 -0.84 -5.80
CA ILE A 11 -11.97 0.36 -5.26
C ILE A 11 -12.52 0.62 -3.87
N PHE A 12 -11.62 0.88 -2.92
CA PHE A 12 -11.98 1.28 -1.57
C PHE A 12 -12.25 2.78 -1.51
N ALA A 13 -11.23 3.59 -1.80
CA ALA A 13 -11.26 5.04 -1.74
C ALA A 13 -9.94 5.62 -2.28
N TRP A 14 -9.85 6.95 -2.36
CA TRP A 14 -8.61 7.68 -2.47
C TRP A 14 -8.00 7.94 -1.10
N SER A 15 -6.67 8.04 -1.05
CA SER A 15 -5.93 8.58 0.10
C SER A 15 -4.94 9.63 -0.40
N ILE A 16 -4.83 10.76 0.29
CA ILE A 16 -3.89 11.84 -0.06
C ILE A 16 -2.66 11.76 0.85
N ILE A 17 -1.47 11.84 0.27
CA ILE A 17 -0.24 12.07 1.04
C ILE A 17 -0.25 13.53 1.50
N GLN A 18 -0.35 13.77 2.79
CA GLN A 18 -0.37 15.11 3.38
C GLN A 18 1.01 15.76 3.30
N ASP A 19 1.09 17.08 3.49
CA ASP A 19 2.35 17.86 3.43
C ASP A 19 3.40 17.36 4.43
N ASN A 20 2.96 16.79 5.55
CA ASN A 20 3.84 16.17 6.53
C ASN A 20 4.20 14.71 6.20
N GLY A 21 3.92 14.20 5.00
CA GLY A 21 4.17 12.82 4.59
C GLY A 21 3.22 11.77 5.19
N SER A 22 2.20 12.15 5.97
CA SER A 22 1.22 11.19 6.48
C SER A 22 0.23 10.76 5.40
N LEU A 23 -0.21 9.50 5.47
CA LEU A 23 -1.21 8.93 4.59
C LEU A 23 -2.17 8.09 5.43
N THR A 24 -3.48 8.38 5.36
CA THR A 24 -4.52 7.62 6.06
C THR A 24 -5.13 6.57 5.14
N PHE A 25 -5.13 5.32 5.60
CA PHE A 25 -5.81 4.23 4.91
C PHE A 25 -7.32 4.30 5.15
N PRO A 26 -8.15 4.00 4.12
CA PRO A 26 -9.60 3.95 4.29
C PRO A 26 -10.00 2.91 5.35
N PRO A 27 -10.95 3.20 6.26
CA PRO A 27 -11.33 2.29 7.35
C PRO A 27 -11.72 0.89 6.88
N LYS A 28 -12.34 0.79 5.70
CA LYS A 28 -12.73 -0.49 5.11
C LYS A 28 -11.54 -1.38 4.77
N VAL A 29 -10.42 -0.79 4.34
CA VAL A 29 -9.17 -1.51 4.04
C VAL A 29 -8.53 -1.97 5.33
N VAL A 30 -8.49 -1.10 6.34
CA VAL A 30 -7.98 -1.42 7.68
C VAL A 30 -8.70 -2.64 8.25
N HIS A 31 -10.03 -2.67 8.15
CA HIS A 31 -10.84 -3.79 8.61
C HIS A 31 -10.63 -5.06 7.75
N GLU A 32 -10.70 -4.94 6.42
CA GLU A 32 -10.62 -6.10 5.53
C GLU A 32 -9.27 -6.82 5.57
N TYR A 33 -8.17 -6.06 5.62
CA TYR A 33 -6.81 -6.60 5.68
C TYR A 33 -6.27 -6.71 7.11
N LYS A 34 -7.10 -6.42 8.12
CA LYS A 34 -6.77 -6.58 9.54
C LYS A 34 -5.49 -5.83 9.95
N LEU A 35 -5.33 -4.61 9.45
CA LEU A 35 -4.08 -3.85 9.60
C LEU A 35 -3.70 -3.57 11.07
N LYS A 36 -4.69 -3.57 11.97
CA LYS A 36 -4.50 -3.33 13.42
C LYS A 36 -4.19 -4.58 14.25
N GLU A 37 -4.05 -5.76 13.66
CA GLU A 37 -3.59 -6.94 14.42
C GLU A 37 -2.13 -6.77 14.88
N ASP A 38 -1.35 -5.94 14.19
CA ASP A 38 0.01 -5.52 14.54
C ASP A 38 0.11 -3.98 14.58
N ASN A 39 1.20 -3.45 15.14
CA ASN A 39 1.52 -2.00 15.12
C ASN A 39 2.40 -1.59 13.92
N PHE A 40 2.57 -2.49 12.94
CA PHE A 40 3.35 -2.27 11.73
C PHE A 40 2.70 -3.01 10.55
N ILE A 41 3.09 -2.61 9.35
CA ILE A 41 2.70 -3.27 8.11
C ILE A 41 3.94 -3.46 7.23
N TYR A 42 3.83 -4.38 6.27
CA TYR A 42 4.80 -4.47 5.19
C TYR A 42 4.27 -3.74 3.96
N ILE A 43 5.17 -3.01 3.31
CA ILE A 43 4.91 -2.42 2.00
C ILE A 43 5.84 -2.99 0.96
N PHE A 44 5.40 -2.98 -0.29
CA PHE A 44 6.28 -3.29 -1.40
C PHE A 44 5.93 -2.53 -2.66
N SER A 45 6.93 -2.26 -3.49
CA SER A 45 6.79 -1.47 -4.70
C SER A 45 5.66 -2.00 -5.60
N GLY A 46 4.80 -1.08 -6.03
CA GLY A 46 3.74 -1.35 -7.00
C GLY A 46 4.29 -1.78 -8.36
N SER A 47 3.40 -2.17 -9.27
CA SER A 47 3.82 -2.49 -10.64
C SER A 47 4.30 -1.24 -11.38
N LYS A 48 5.10 -1.40 -12.44
CA LYS A 48 5.48 -0.27 -13.31
C LYS A 48 4.27 0.48 -13.88
N GLN A 49 3.18 -0.25 -14.15
CA GLN A 49 1.96 0.28 -14.74
C GLN A 49 1.13 1.07 -13.71
N THR A 50 1.03 0.59 -12.47
CA THR A 50 0.17 1.20 -11.44
C THR A 50 0.91 2.23 -10.57
N GLY A 51 2.23 2.10 -10.45
CA GLY A 51 3.01 2.90 -9.50
C GLY A 51 2.61 2.68 -8.04
N GLY A 52 3.06 3.57 -7.17
CA GLY A 52 2.78 3.53 -5.73
C GLY A 52 3.30 2.25 -5.06
N PHE A 53 2.56 1.75 -4.08
CA PHE A 53 2.97 0.60 -3.28
C PHE A 53 1.80 -0.30 -2.91
N CYS A 54 2.10 -1.56 -2.61
CA CYS A 54 1.18 -2.51 -2.02
C CYS A 54 1.39 -2.57 -0.51
N VAL A 55 0.35 -2.99 0.20
CA VAL A 55 0.35 -3.12 1.66
C VAL A 55 -0.13 -4.51 2.04
N THR A 56 0.53 -5.13 3.02
CA THR A 56 0.15 -6.41 3.63
C THR A 56 0.52 -6.41 5.12
N THR A 57 -0.07 -7.32 5.89
CA THR A 57 0.23 -7.51 7.32
C THR A 57 1.20 -8.66 7.51
N ASN A 58 1.77 -8.78 8.72
CA ASN A 58 2.67 -9.88 9.04
C ASN A 58 1.99 -11.24 8.85
N ARG A 59 0.80 -11.41 9.42
CA ARG A 59 -0.02 -12.62 9.25
C ARG A 59 -0.29 -12.95 7.79
N LEU A 60 -0.77 -11.98 7.00
CA LEU A 60 -1.11 -12.22 5.60
C LEU A 60 0.12 -12.56 4.75
N LEU A 61 1.29 -11.97 5.07
CA LEU A 61 2.52 -12.25 4.36
C LEU A 61 3.12 -13.61 4.75
N SER A 62 3.17 -13.92 6.05
CA SER A 62 3.68 -15.20 6.57
C SER A 62 2.88 -16.40 6.11
N ASP A 63 1.57 -16.25 5.94
CA ASP A 63 0.68 -17.35 5.54
C ASP A 63 0.57 -17.48 4.00
N SER A 64 1.36 -16.69 3.25
CA SER A 64 1.28 -16.63 1.79
C SER A 64 2.42 -17.35 1.09
N LYS A 65 2.25 -17.54 -0.21
CA LYS A 65 3.33 -18.01 -1.11
C LYS A 65 4.54 -17.05 -1.16
N LEU A 66 4.41 -15.82 -0.63
CA LEU A 66 5.49 -14.84 -0.56
C LEU A 66 6.30 -14.92 0.74
N GLN A 67 5.93 -15.79 1.70
CA GLN A 67 6.56 -15.89 3.02
C GLN A 67 8.10 -15.97 2.99
N ASN A 68 8.69 -16.51 1.93
CA ASN A 68 10.14 -16.65 1.79
C ASN A 68 10.88 -15.31 1.84
N ILE A 69 10.23 -14.17 1.55
CA ILE A 69 10.84 -12.85 1.78
C ILE A 69 11.30 -12.69 3.25
N LEU A 70 10.50 -13.18 4.20
CA LEU A 70 10.78 -13.05 5.63
C LEU A 70 11.86 -14.04 6.09
N THR A 71 11.92 -15.22 5.47
CA THR A 71 12.97 -16.21 5.76
C THR A 71 14.31 -15.81 5.17
N ASP A 72 14.29 -15.30 3.94
CA ASP A 72 15.50 -14.93 3.19
C ASP A 72 16.07 -13.58 3.64
N ASN A 73 15.29 -12.75 4.36
CA ASN A 73 15.70 -11.41 4.83
C ASN A 73 15.29 -11.23 6.31
N PRO A 74 16.06 -11.81 7.25
CA PRO A 74 15.78 -11.70 8.68
C PRO A 74 15.68 -10.25 9.16
N GLU A 75 16.44 -9.32 8.58
CA GLU A 75 16.39 -7.92 8.95
C GLU A 75 15.04 -7.25 8.68
N LEU A 76 14.31 -7.71 7.66
CA LEU A 76 12.94 -7.28 7.40
C LEU A 76 11.95 -7.95 8.36
N LYS A 77 12.09 -9.26 8.57
CA LYS A 77 11.21 -10.05 9.44
C LYS A 77 11.26 -9.61 10.90
N ASP A 78 12.47 -9.36 11.38
CA ASP A 78 12.75 -8.99 12.77
C ASP A 78 12.70 -7.46 12.96
N ARG A 79 12.48 -6.72 11.86
CA ARG A 79 12.37 -5.24 11.83
C ARG A 79 13.64 -4.56 12.36
N THR A 80 14.81 -5.12 12.09
CA THR A 80 16.10 -4.49 12.40
C THR A 80 16.53 -3.50 11.31
N LEU A 81 15.95 -3.60 10.10
CA LEU A 81 15.99 -2.54 9.09
C LEU A 81 15.44 -1.23 9.66
N LYS A 82 15.95 -0.09 9.20
CA LYS A 82 15.33 1.19 9.51
C LYS A 82 13.91 1.23 8.94
N GLU A 83 12.99 1.84 9.68
CA GLU A 83 11.61 2.02 9.20
C GLU A 83 11.59 2.68 7.81
N GLY A 84 10.85 2.09 6.88
CA GLY A 84 10.75 2.56 5.50
C GLY A 84 11.97 2.26 4.62
N GLU A 85 13.02 1.61 5.12
CA GLU A 85 14.17 1.20 4.32
C GLU A 85 13.79 0.07 3.36
N LEU A 86 14.01 0.31 2.06
CA LEU A 86 13.58 -0.59 0.99
C LEU A 86 14.69 -1.56 0.58
N ILE A 87 14.45 -2.86 0.79
CA ILE A 87 15.32 -3.93 0.31
C ILE A 87 14.81 -4.57 -0.99
N PRO A 88 15.67 -4.84 -1.98
CA PRO A 88 15.27 -5.52 -3.21
C PRO A 88 15.11 -7.03 -3.00
N TYR A 89 14.02 -7.60 -3.52
CA TYR A 89 13.78 -9.04 -3.54
C TYR A 89 12.91 -9.45 -4.73
N LYS A 90 13.42 -10.36 -5.57
CA LYS A 90 12.70 -10.95 -6.72
C LYS A 90 11.95 -9.90 -7.57
N GLY A 91 12.63 -8.80 -7.91
CA GLY A 91 12.10 -7.76 -8.79
C GLY A 91 11.13 -6.76 -8.14
N LYS A 92 10.97 -6.82 -6.80
CA LYS A 92 10.24 -5.82 -6.01
C LYS A 92 11.15 -5.26 -4.92
N LYS A 93 10.76 -4.11 -4.36
CA LYS A 93 11.37 -3.57 -3.15
C LYS A 93 10.40 -3.72 -1.98
N TYR A 94 10.88 -4.13 -0.80
CA TYR A 94 10.07 -4.36 0.40
C TYR A 94 10.59 -3.52 1.56
N ALA A 95 9.68 -3.04 2.40
CA ALA A 95 10.01 -2.36 3.65
C ALA A 95 8.93 -2.70 4.70
N TRP A 96 9.24 -2.44 5.97
CA TRP A 96 8.25 -2.35 7.02
C TRP A 96 8.05 -0.88 7.41
N ILE A 97 6.84 -0.53 7.83
CA ILE A 97 6.50 0.81 8.35
C ILE A 97 5.57 0.69 9.55
N GLN A 98 5.68 1.62 10.50
CA GLN A 98 4.84 1.65 11.68
C GLN A 98 3.43 2.13 11.29
N LEU A 99 2.41 1.44 11.79
CA LEU A 99 1.02 1.84 11.66
C LEU A 99 0.58 2.57 12.93
N LYS A 100 0.14 3.82 12.78
CA LYS A 100 -0.43 4.63 13.85
C LYS A 100 -1.91 4.84 13.55
N ASP A 101 -2.76 4.16 14.30
CA ASP A 101 -4.20 4.05 14.04
C ASP A 101 -4.50 3.52 12.64
N HIS A 102 -4.84 4.40 11.70
CA HIS A 102 -5.15 4.11 10.31
C HIS A 102 -4.11 4.69 9.35
N SER A 103 -3.07 5.32 9.89
CA SER A 103 -2.16 6.15 9.14
C SER A 103 -0.72 5.65 9.23
N VAL A 104 0.04 5.98 8.21
CA VAL A 104 1.49 5.79 8.18
C VAL A 104 2.18 7.10 7.87
N TYR A 105 3.44 7.19 8.24
CA TYR A 105 4.31 8.29 7.84
C TYR A 105 5.25 7.81 6.73
N LEU A 106 5.23 8.51 5.60
CA LEU A 106 6.12 8.25 4.47
C LEU A 106 7.21 9.32 4.49
N SER A 107 8.44 8.91 4.80
CA SER A 107 9.58 9.82 4.77
C SER A 107 9.88 10.30 3.35
N GLU A 108 10.54 11.46 3.22
CA GLU A 108 10.95 12.00 1.90
C GLU A 108 11.77 10.99 1.09
N THR A 109 12.68 10.26 1.75
CA THR A 109 13.49 9.21 1.12
C THR A 109 12.60 8.08 0.60
N LEU A 110 11.67 7.58 1.42
CA LEU A 110 10.76 6.49 1.03
C LEU A 110 9.85 6.92 -0.13
N MET A 111 9.33 8.14 -0.08
CA MET A 111 8.52 8.71 -1.15
C MET A 111 9.31 8.80 -2.46
N THR A 112 10.54 9.30 -2.40
CA THR A 112 11.46 9.38 -3.56
C THR A 112 11.70 8.00 -4.17
N ASP A 113 11.99 6.99 -3.34
CA ASP A 113 12.25 5.63 -3.82
C ASP A 113 11.03 4.96 -4.45
N LEU A 114 9.83 5.26 -3.92
CA LEU A 114 8.54 4.79 -4.46
C LEU A 114 8.03 5.64 -5.63
N LYS A 115 8.67 6.77 -5.91
CA LYS A 115 8.27 7.76 -6.94
C LYS A 115 6.86 8.28 -6.70
N ILE A 116 6.58 8.65 -5.45
CA ILE A 116 5.38 9.33 -4.96
C ILE A 116 5.83 10.61 -4.24
N GLY A 117 4.91 11.51 -3.92
CA GLY A 117 5.20 12.73 -3.17
C GLY A 117 3.97 13.29 -2.45
N THR A 118 4.20 14.30 -1.62
CA THR A 118 3.14 15.06 -0.94
C THR A 118 2.15 15.64 -1.97
N GLY A 119 0.85 15.59 -1.66
CA GLY A 119 -0.23 15.98 -2.55
C GLY A 119 -0.69 14.89 -3.52
N ASP A 120 0.06 13.80 -3.68
CA ASP A 120 -0.37 12.67 -4.52
C ASP A 120 -1.66 12.03 -3.97
N LYS A 121 -2.59 11.77 -4.89
CA LYS A 121 -3.81 11.00 -4.62
C LYS A 121 -3.58 9.55 -5.01
N LEU A 122 -3.49 8.68 -4.01
CA LEU A 122 -3.31 7.25 -4.21
C LEU A 122 -4.64 6.52 -4.14
N LEU A 123 -4.95 5.74 -5.18
CA LEU A 123 -6.17 4.93 -5.23
C LEU A 123 -5.97 3.64 -4.43
N SER A 124 -6.77 3.42 -3.40
CA SER A 124 -6.79 2.16 -2.65
C SER A 124 -7.60 1.11 -3.41
N ILE A 125 -6.89 0.11 -3.95
CA ILE A 125 -7.41 -0.92 -4.85
C ILE A 125 -7.28 -2.29 -4.20
N ARG A 126 -8.37 -3.05 -4.16
CA ARG A 126 -8.36 -4.46 -3.74
C ARG A 126 -7.56 -5.29 -4.76
N SER A 127 -6.34 -5.69 -4.39
CA SER A 127 -5.43 -6.37 -5.32
C SER A 127 -5.51 -7.90 -5.23
N SER A 128 -5.43 -8.45 -4.02
CA SER A 128 -5.61 -9.89 -3.75
C SER A 128 -6.13 -10.10 -2.32
N ASN A 129 -6.25 -11.35 -1.91
CA ASN A 129 -6.57 -11.71 -0.52
C ASN A 129 -5.42 -11.43 0.46
N ILE A 130 -4.19 -11.21 -0.01
CA ILE A 130 -3.02 -10.98 0.86
C ILE A 130 -2.52 -9.53 0.84
N ALA A 131 -2.90 -8.72 -0.15
CA ALA A 131 -2.46 -7.33 -0.24
C ALA A 131 -3.46 -6.45 -1.01
N PHE A 132 -3.50 -5.17 -0.66
CA PHE A 132 -4.10 -4.11 -1.48
C PHE A 132 -3.03 -3.19 -2.05
N THR A 133 -3.40 -2.36 -3.02
CA THR A 133 -2.49 -1.42 -3.67
C THR A 133 -2.95 0.01 -3.43
N MET A 134 -2.02 0.87 -3.04
CA MET A 134 -2.11 2.33 -3.10
C MET A 134 -1.52 2.78 -4.45
N GLY A 135 -2.37 2.87 -5.46
CA GLY A 135 -1.97 3.09 -6.85
C GLY A 135 -1.92 4.55 -7.23
N LEU A 136 -0.84 4.97 -7.90
CA LEU A 136 -0.62 6.37 -8.29
C LEU A 136 -1.12 6.68 -9.71
N LYS A 137 -0.98 5.74 -10.64
CA LYS A 137 -1.17 6.01 -12.08
C LYS A 137 -1.72 4.82 -12.86
N GLY A 138 -2.07 5.09 -14.12
CA GLY A 138 -2.47 4.09 -15.12
C GLY A 138 -3.98 3.96 -15.27
N VAL A 139 -4.41 3.07 -16.17
CA VAL A 139 -5.80 3.01 -16.68
C VAL A 139 -6.86 2.97 -15.59
N LEU A 140 -6.61 2.28 -14.47
CA LEU A 140 -7.59 2.21 -13.37
C LEU A 140 -7.71 3.54 -12.61
N ILE A 141 -6.61 4.28 -12.48
CA ILE A 141 -6.56 5.61 -11.86
C ILE A 141 -7.27 6.60 -12.79
N ASP A 142 -7.01 6.56 -14.11
CA ASP A 142 -7.68 7.41 -15.10
C ASP A 142 -9.21 7.20 -15.09
N LYS A 143 -9.64 5.94 -14.95
CA LYS A 143 -11.05 5.59 -14.77
C LYS A 143 -11.62 6.08 -13.44
N ALA A 144 -10.84 6.06 -12.37
CA ALA A 144 -11.28 6.54 -11.06
C ALA A 144 -11.44 8.06 -11.05
N ILE A 145 -10.57 8.79 -11.76
CA ILE A 145 -10.65 10.24 -11.94
C ILE A 145 -11.88 10.62 -12.78
N SER A 146 -12.18 9.87 -13.84
CA SER A 146 -13.34 10.09 -14.71
C SER A 146 -14.65 9.47 -14.21
N TYR A 147 -14.62 8.83 -13.04
CA TYR A 147 -15.80 8.17 -12.47
C TYR A 147 -16.82 9.21 -12.01
N ARG A 148 -18.02 9.18 -12.57
CA ARG A 148 -19.11 10.12 -12.23
C ARG A 148 -19.77 9.85 -10.88
N GLY A 149 -19.52 8.68 -10.28
CA GLY A 149 -20.01 8.35 -8.95
C GLY A 149 -19.06 8.84 -7.85
N LYS A 150 -19.43 8.58 -6.59
CA LYS A 150 -18.60 8.96 -5.43
C LYS A 150 -17.55 7.89 -5.12
N ILE A 151 -16.29 8.30 -5.06
CA ILE A 151 -15.20 7.55 -4.40
C ILE A 151 -14.76 8.43 -3.24
N GLU A 152 -14.85 7.91 -2.02
CA GLU A 152 -14.43 8.66 -0.83
C GLU A 152 -12.93 8.99 -0.87
N THR A 153 -12.53 10.06 -0.19
CA THR A 153 -11.14 10.49 -0.09
C THR A 153 -10.79 10.67 1.37
N TYR A 154 -9.64 10.14 1.76
CA TYR A 154 -9.09 10.15 3.12
C TYR A 154 -7.73 10.86 3.14
#